data_AF-A0A1U7GI91-F1
#
_entry.id   AF-A0A1U7GI91-F1
#
_cell.length_a   1.000
_cell.length_b   1.000
_cell.length_c   1.000
_cell.angle_alpha   90.00
_cell.angle_beta   90.00
_cell.angle_gamma   90.00
#
_symmetry.space_group_name_H-M   'P 1'
#
loop_
_entity.id
_entity.type
_entity.pdbx_description
1 polymer ?
#
loop_
_entity_poly.entity_id
_entity_poly.type
_entity_poly.pdbx_seq_one_letter_code
_entity_poly.pdbx_strand_id
1 'polypeptide(L)'
;MRIVFDREAETVEAAVLSAIADVRKAGYQVERIEEGDDVDLAAMAERLGKSRQEIQDLVDGVVGPGDFPLSISGYKTKWSWREVTTWLVAAGLAEPVVAETARVIAVVDAALLYHAAKRRFPALMEAIEDLIR
;
A
#
# COMPACT_ATOMS: atom_id res chain seq x y z
N MET A 1 7.14 -17.12 4.42
CA MET A 1 5.96 -17.83 3.91
C MET A 1 4.95 -16.78 3.47
N ARG A 2 4.40 -16.89 2.27
CA ARG A 2 3.31 -16.03 1.78
C ARG A 2 1.98 -16.76 1.98
N ILE A 3 0.97 -16.09 2.49
CA ILE A 3 -0.41 -16.59 2.57
C ILE A 3 -1.26 -15.65 1.72
N VAL A 4 -2.02 -16.20 0.78
CA VAL A 4 -2.90 -15.45 -0.13
C VAL A 4 -4.32 -15.99 0.03
N PHE A 5 -5.28 -15.11 0.26
CA PHE A 5 -6.69 -15.43 0.37
C PHE A 5 -7.52 -14.16 0.21
N ASP A 6 -8.77 -14.32 -0.20
CA ASP A 6 -9.72 -13.23 -0.31
C ASP A 6 -10.53 -13.03 0.98
N ARG A 7 -10.99 -11.80 1.20
CA ARG A 7 -11.88 -11.43 2.31
C ARG A 7 -12.93 -10.45 1.84
N GLU A 8 -14.16 -10.70 2.28
CA GLU A 8 -15.29 -9.80 2.12
C GLU A 8 -15.73 -9.30 3.50
N ALA A 9 -15.99 -8.01 3.59
CA ALA A 9 -16.55 -7.36 4.77
C ALA A 9 -17.26 -6.07 4.34
N GLU A 10 -18.01 -5.46 5.26
CA GLU A 10 -18.71 -4.19 5.00
C GLU A 10 -17.76 -3.00 4.79
N THR A 11 -16.54 -3.07 5.35
CA THR A 11 -15.51 -2.04 5.18
C THR A 11 -14.15 -2.66 4.89
N VAL A 12 -13.26 -1.88 4.27
CA VAL A 12 -11.88 -2.27 4.00
C VAL A 12 -11.15 -2.58 5.31
N GLU A 13 -11.33 -1.75 6.34
CA GLU A 13 -10.72 -1.95 7.65
C GLU A 13 -11.16 -3.28 8.26
N ALA A 14 -12.46 -3.60 8.21
CA ALA A 14 -12.97 -4.86 8.73
C ALA A 14 -12.39 -6.07 7.95
N ALA A 15 -12.28 -5.97 6.63
CA ALA A 15 -11.69 -7.00 5.79
C ALA A 15 -10.21 -7.25 6.17
N VAL A 16 -9.40 -6.19 6.28
CA VAL A 16 -7.97 -6.30 6.59
C VAL A 16 -7.74 -6.78 8.03
N LEU A 17 -8.48 -6.25 9.01
CA LEU A 17 -8.32 -6.64 10.41
C LEU A 17 -8.78 -8.09 10.67
N SER A 18 -9.88 -8.53 10.03
CA SER A 18 -10.32 -9.93 10.12
C SER A 18 -9.33 -10.88 9.44
N ALA A 19 -8.75 -10.50 8.30
CA ALA A 19 -7.68 -11.25 7.64
C ALA A 19 -6.50 -11.50 8.58
N ILE A 20 -6.00 -10.44 9.24
CA ILE A 20 -4.89 -10.55 10.19
C ILE A 20 -5.26 -11.41 11.39
N ALA A 21 -6.47 -11.23 11.93
CA ALA A 21 -6.95 -12.01 13.06
C ALA A 21 -7.00 -13.51 12.76
N ASP A 22 -7.48 -13.89 11.57
CA ASP A 22 -7.56 -15.29 11.14
C ASP A 22 -6.17 -15.92 10.99
N VAL A 23 -5.22 -15.20 10.38
CA VAL A 23 -3.83 -15.67 10.26
C VAL A 23 -3.20 -15.88 11.65
N ARG A 24 -3.49 -14.98 12.59
CA ARG A 24 -3.03 -15.12 13.99
C ARG A 24 -3.67 -16.29 14.71
N LYS A 25 -4.98 -16.54 14.51
CA LYS A 25 -5.68 -17.71 15.06
C LYS A 25 -5.11 -19.03 14.53
N ALA A 26 -4.62 -19.05 13.29
CA ALA A 26 -3.93 -20.18 12.71
C ALA A 26 -2.50 -20.40 13.25
N GLY A 27 -2.04 -19.58 14.21
CA GLY A 27 -0.73 -19.72 14.87
C GLY A 27 0.41 -18.98 14.17
N TYR A 28 0.13 -18.18 13.15
CA TYR A 28 1.15 -17.42 12.42
C TYR A 28 1.23 -15.97 12.91
N GLN A 29 2.43 -15.39 12.81
CA GLN A 29 2.63 -13.95 12.99
C GLN A 29 2.55 -13.27 11.63
N VAL A 30 1.82 -12.16 11.56
CA VAL A 30 1.80 -11.29 10.39
C VAL A 30 2.86 -10.21 10.60
N GLU A 31 3.81 -10.12 9.67
CA GLU A 31 4.88 -9.11 9.74
C GLU A 31 4.71 -7.97 8.74
N ARG A 32 4.03 -8.22 7.62
CA ARG A 32 3.77 -7.25 6.56
C ARG A 32 2.64 -7.70 5.63
N ILE A 33 2.11 -6.76 4.87
CA ILE A 33 1.28 -6.99 3.68
C ILE A 33 2.20 -6.87 2.45
N GLU A 34 2.09 -7.81 1.51
CA GLU A 34 2.98 -7.84 0.33
C GLU A 34 2.66 -6.73 -0.66
N GLU A 35 1.37 -6.44 -0.85
CA GLU A 35 0.88 -5.33 -1.66
C GLU A 35 1.01 -3.98 -0.92
N GLY A 36 2.25 -3.62 -0.59
CA GLY A 36 2.58 -2.37 0.08
C GLY A 36 2.35 -1.14 -0.80
N ASP A 37 2.69 0.01 -0.22
CA ASP A 37 2.53 1.32 -0.84
C ASP A 37 3.58 1.64 -1.91
N ASP A 38 4.72 0.96 -1.91
CA ASP A 38 5.80 1.19 -2.86
C ASP A 38 5.58 0.39 -4.15
N VAL A 39 5.19 1.06 -5.24
CA VAL A 39 4.82 0.41 -6.51
C VAL A 39 5.62 0.90 -7.70
N ASP A 40 5.91 0.01 -8.64
CA ASP A 40 6.44 0.34 -9.96
C ASP A 40 5.34 0.27 -11.03
N LEU A 41 5.70 0.56 -12.29
CA LEU A 41 4.76 0.51 -13.43
C LEU A 41 4.11 -0.87 -13.61
N ALA A 42 4.83 -1.96 -13.32
CA ALA A 42 4.29 -3.31 -13.49
C ALA A 42 3.27 -3.62 -12.39
N ALA A 43 3.57 -3.28 -11.15
CA ALA A 43 2.65 -3.43 -10.02
C ALA A 43 1.38 -2.58 -10.21
N MET A 44 1.52 -1.34 -10.72
CA MET A 44 0.37 -0.50 -11.04
C MET A 44 -0.49 -1.10 -12.16
N ALA A 45 0.15 -1.62 -13.21
CA ALA A 45 -0.53 -2.26 -14.33
C ALA A 45 -1.34 -3.48 -13.86
N GLU A 46 -0.73 -4.34 -13.05
CA GLU A 46 -1.38 -5.50 -12.45
C GLU A 46 -2.58 -5.11 -11.59
N ARG A 47 -2.41 -4.17 -10.65
CA ARG A 47 -3.47 -3.73 -9.73
C ARG A 47 -4.64 -3.05 -10.43
N LEU A 48 -4.40 -2.36 -11.54
CA LEU A 48 -5.44 -1.66 -12.30
C LEU A 48 -6.04 -2.49 -13.45
N GLY A 49 -5.53 -3.70 -13.70
CA GLY A 49 -5.92 -4.50 -14.86
C GLY A 49 -5.59 -3.80 -16.19
N LYS A 50 -4.49 -3.05 -16.23
CA LYS A 50 -4.02 -2.25 -17.37
C LYS A 50 -2.72 -2.81 -17.93
N SER A 51 -2.37 -2.42 -19.15
CA SER A 51 -1.04 -2.65 -19.70
C SER A 51 -0.01 -1.68 -19.12
N ARG A 52 1.27 -2.05 -19.19
CA ARG A 52 2.37 -1.16 -18.77
C ARG A 52 2.39 0.15 -19.56
N GLN A 53 2.02 0.12 -20.85
CA GLN A 53 1.98 1.32 -21.69
C GLN A 53 0.87 2.27 -21.23
N GLU A 54 -0.32 1.76 -20.89
CA GLU A 54 -1.40 2.61 -20.34
C GLU A 54 -1.00 3.29 -19.03
N ILE A 55 -0.23 2.61 -18.17
CA ILE A 55 0.31 3.26 -16.96
C ILE A 55 1.35 4.32 -17.32
N GLN A 56 2.22 4.05 -18.29
CA GLN A 56 3.20 5.02 -18.76
C GLN A 56 2.52 6.29 -19.32
N ASP A 57 1.43 6.14 -20.06
CA ASP A 57 0.66 7.25 -20.61
C ASP A 57 0.03 8.12 -19.50
N LEU A 58 -0.35 7.54 -18.36
CA LEU A 58 -0.78 8.31 -17.17
C LEU A 58 0.39 9.09 -16.56
N VAL A 59 1.54 8.43 -16.39
CA VAL A 59 2.75 9.03 -15.82
C VAL A 59 3.28 10.18 -16.67
N ASP A 60 3.23 10.03 -17.99
CA ASP A 60 3.69 11.04 -18.95
C ASP A 60 2.65 12.16 -19.16
N GLY A 61 1.47 12.07 -18.53
CA GLY A 61 0.40 13.05 -18.65
C GLY A 61 -0.30 13.05 -20.00
N VAL A 62 -0.17 11.96 -20.78
CA VAL A 62 -0.91 11.75 -22.04
C VAL A 62 -2.39 11.49 -21.73
N VAL A 63 -2.68 10.81 -20.63
CA VAL A 63 -4.05 10.51 -20.16
C VAL A 63 -4.28 11.13 -18.78
N GLY A 64 -5.47 11.72 -18.60
CA GLY A 64 -5.88 12.37 -17.35
C GLY A 64 -5.51 13.86 -17.30
N PRO A 65 -5.70 14.51 -16.14
CA PRO A 65 -5.51 15.95 -16.00
C PRO A 65 -4.04 16.42 -15.98
N GLY A 66 -3.08 15.51 -16.14
CA GLY A 66 -1.68 15.77 -15.83
C GLY A 66 -1.38 15.68 -14.32
N ASP A 67 -0.25 16.24 -13.89
CA ASP A 67 0.20 16.27 -12.49
C ASP A 67 0.17 14.90 -11.79
N PHE A 68 0.56 13.86 -12.52
CA PHE A 68 0.72 12.53 -11.96
C PHE A 68 1.70 12.59 -10.76
N PRO A 69 1.45 11.85 -9.67
CA PRO A 69 2.29 11.90 -8.47
C PRO A 69 3.78 11.73 -8.77
N LEU A 70 4.60 12.50 -8.05
CA LEU A 70 6.05 12.41 -8.17
C LEU A 70 6.54 11.05 -7.66
N SER A 71 7.58 10.53 -8.31
CA SER A 71 8.20 9.30 -7.87
C SER A 71 8.94 9.48 -6.54
N ILE A 72 8.82 8.51 -5.63
CA ILE A 72 9.54 8.49 -4.36
C ILE A 72 11.04 8.27 -4.61
N SER A 73 11.40 7.58 -5.69
CA SER A 73 12.79 7.41 -6.12
C SER A 73 13.21 8.54 -7.06
N GLY A 74 14.42 9.11 -6.86
CA GLY A 74 14.99 10.11 -7.77
C GLY A 74 15.20 9.60 -9.21
N TYR A 75 15.02 8.30 -9.44
CA TYR A 75 15.13 7.63 -10.74
C TYR A 75 13.79 7.35 -11.42
N LYS A 76 12.66 7.92 -10.94
CA LYS A 76 11.33 7.77 -11.56
C LYS A 76 10.86 6.32 -11.75
N THR A 77 11.23 5.43 -10.82
CA THR A 77 10.91 4.00 -10.95
C THR A 77 9.83 3.53 -10.00
N LYS A 78 9.55 4.30 -8.95
CA LYS A 78 8.59 3.93 -7.91
C LYS A 78 7.75 5.09 -7.41
N TRP A 79 6.52 4.79 -7.06
CA TRP A 79 5.50 5.74 -6.62
C TRP A 79 4.81 5.26 -5.35
N SER A 80 4.19 6.20 -4.64
CA SER A 80 3.30 5.89 -3.52
C SER A 80 1.94 5.49 -4.07
N TRP A 81 1.52 4.26 -3.81
CA TRP A 81 0.26 3.73 -4.30
C TRP A 81 -0.95 4.49 -3.77
N ARG A 82 -0.93 4.92 -2.50
CA ARG A 82 -1.98 5.79 -1.94
C ARG A 82 -2.05 7.14 -2.65
N GLU A 83 -0.92 7.71 -3.10
CA GLU A 83 -0.91 8.97 -3.85
C GLU A 83 -1.44 8.76 -5.27
N VAL A 84 -0.98 7.69 -5.95
CA VAL A 84 -1.45 7.31 -7.29
C VAL A 84 -2.96 7.07 -7.29
N THR A 85 -3.47 6.29 -6.34
CA THR A 85 -4.90 6.00 -6.25
C THR A 85 -5.73 7.22 -5.86
N THR A 86 -5.21 8.11 -5.00
CA THR A 86 -5.85 9.40 -4.70
C THR A 86 -5.96 10.25 -5.96
N TRP A 87 -4.90 10.33 -6.75
CA TRP A 87 -4.89 11.04 -8.04
C TRP A 87 -5.89 10.41 -9.03
N LEU A 88 -5.91 9.08 -9.14
CA LEU A 88 -6.85 8.38 -10.04
C LEU A 88 -8.31 8.67 -9.68
N VAL A 89 -8.66 8.67 -8.39
CA VAL A 89 -10.02 9.00 -7.93
C VAL A 89 -10.34 10.46 -8.23
N ALA A 90 -9.43 11.38 -7.96
CA ALA A 90 -9.62 12.81 -8.26
C ALA A 90 -9.78 13.08 -9.77
N ALA A 91 -9.10 12.30 -10.61
CA ALA A 91 -9.20 12.33 -12.07
C ALA A 91 -10.47 11.63 -12.61
N GLY A 92 -11.28 11.00 -11.77
CA GLY A 92 -12.45 10.20 -12.19
C GLY A 92 -12.09 8.90 -12.91
N LEU A 93 -10.85 8.41 -12.73
CA LEU A 93 -10.31 7.20 -13.38
C LEU A 93 -10.37 5.96 -12.48
N ALA A 94 -10.77 6.10 -11.22
CA ALA A 94 -10.96 5.00 -10.27
C ALA A 94 -12.09 5.30 -9.28
N GLU A 95 -12.66 4.26 -8.69
CA GLU A 95 -13.66 4.40 -7.63
C GLU A 95 -13.02 4.81 -6.28
N PRO A 96 -13.75 5.56 -5.42
CA PRO A 96 -13.23 6.02 -4.13
C PRO A 96 -12.64 4.92 -3.24
N VAL A 97 -13.25 3.72 -3.30
CA VAL A 97 -12.83 2.55 -2.51
C VAL A 97 -11.39 2.11 -2.83
N VAL A 98 -10.87 2.42 -4.04
CA VAL A 98 -9.49 2.07 -4.43
C VAL A 98 -8.49 2.89 -3.60
N ALA A 99 -8.71 4.19 -3.46
CA ALA A 99 -7.87 5.06 -2.66
C ALA A 99 -8.02 4.80 -1.15
N GLU A 100 -9.23 4.45 -0.71
CA GLU A 100 -9.48 3.98 0.65
C GLU A 100 -8.70 2.70 0.97
N THR A 101 -8.76 1.71 0.08
CA THR A 101 -8.04 0.45 0.20
C THR A 101 -6.54 0.66 0.32
N ALA A 102 -5.95 1.45 -0.59
CA ALA A 102 -4.53 1.77 -0.55
C ALA A 102 -4.10 2.44 0.77
N ARG A 103 -4.93 3.36 1.29
CA ARG A 103 -4.67 4.05 2.56
C ARG A 103 -4.70 3.11 3.75
N VAL A 104 -5.74 2.28 3.87
CA VAL A 104 -5.88 1.31 4.96
C VAL A 104 -4.73 0.32 4.95
N ILE A 105 -4.40 -0.25 3.78
CA ILE A 105 -3.27 -1.17 3.64
C ILE A 105 -1.96 -0.51 4.07
N ALA A 106 -1.68 0.71 3.61
CA ALA A 106 -0.44 1.41 3.96
C ALA A 106 -0.31 1.66 5.48
N VAL A 107 -1.40 2.06 6.14
CA VAL A 107 -1.41 2.28 7.60
C VAL A 107 -1.20 0.98 8.36
N VAL A 108 -1.92 -0.09 7.97
CA VAL A 108 -1.82 -1.38 8.63
C VAL A 108 -0.43 -1.99 8.43
N ASP A 109 0.13 -1.93 7.21
CA ASP A 109 1.47 -2.44 6.92
C ASP A 109 2.55 -1.68 7.73
N ALA A 110 2.45 -0.36 7.83
CA ALA A 110 3.33 0.43 8.67
C ALA A 110 3.28 0.02 10.15
N ALA A 111 2.07 -0.23 10.68
CA ALA A 111 1.89 -0.71 12.05
C ALA A 111 2.49 -2.10 12.26
N LEU A 112 2.32 -3.02 11.30
CA LEU A 112 2.90 -4.37 11.34
C LEU A 112 4.43 -4.32 11.31
N LEU A 113 5.00 -3.52 10.42
CA LEU A 113 6.44 -3.30 10.31
C LEU A 113 7.03 -2.69 11.58
N TYR A 114 6.35 -1.71 12.19
CA TYR A 114 6.74 -1.14 13.47
C TYR A 114 6.78 -2.20 14.58
N HIS A 115 5.74 -3.04 14.70
CA HIS A 115 5.71 -4.11 15.71
C HIS A 115 6.77 -5.19 15.44
N ALA A 116 7.03 -5.52 14.17
CA ALA A 116 8.09 -6.43 13.79
C ALA A 116 9.47 -5.87 14.14
N ALA A 117 9.72 -4.58 13.87
CA ALA A 117 10.94 -3.88 14.22
C ALA A 117 11.14 -3.81 15.75
N LYS A 118 10.10 -3.49 16.52
CA LYS A 118 10.15 -3.45 17.99
C LYS A 118 10.50 -4.80 18.61
N ARG A 119 9.99 -5.89 18.04
CA ARG A 119 10.34 -7.26 18.46
C ARG A 119 11.79 -7.61 18.11
N ARG A 120 12.28 -7.18 16.95
CA ARG A 120 13.61 -7.54 16.44
C ARG A 120 14.74 -6.67 17.00
N PHE A 121 14.47 -5.39 17.24
CA PHE A 121 15.44 -4.36 17.63
C PHE A 121 14.88 -3.46 18.75
N PRO A 122 14.55 -4.02 19.93
CA PRO A 122 13.84 -3.29 20.98
C PRO A 122 14.58 -2.03 21.46
N ALA A 123 15.89 -2.11 21.73
CA ALA A 123 16.67 -0.95 22.18
C ALA A 123 16.76 0.18 21.14
N LEU A 124 16.85 -0.16 19.85
CA LEU A 124 16.86 0.85 18.79
C LEU A 124 15.49 1.53 18.66
N MET A 125 14.41 0.76 18.76
CA MET A 125 13.05 1.31 18.69
C MET A 125 12.73 2.20 19.90
N GLU A 126 13.16 1.83 21.10
CA GLU A 126 13.05 2.71 22.29
C GLU A 126 13.79 4.03 22.07
N ALA A 127 15.04 3.98 21.56
CA ALA A 127 15.80 5.19 21.25
C ALA A 127 15.13 6.08 20.19
N ILE A 128 14.49 5.48 19.17
CA ILE A 128 13.72 6.22 18.15
C ILE A 128 12.48 6.85 18.77
N GLU A 129 11.73 6.11 19.59
CA GLU A 129 10.52 6.59 20.28
C GLU A 129 10.80 7.77 21.21
N ASP A 130 11.92 7.73 21.93
CA ASP A 130 12.35 8.82 22.81
C ASP A 130 12.84 10.05 22.02
N LEU A 131 13.40 9.86 20.82
CA LEU A 131 13.86 10.95 19.95
C LEU A 131 12.69 11.75 19.33
N ILE A 132 11.58 11.08 19.02
CA ILE A 132 10.42 11.68 18.33
C ILE A 132 9.31 12.17 19.28
N ARG A 133 9.48 11.98 20.59
CA ARG A 133 8.55 12.44 21.64
C ARG A 133 8.78 13.91 21.99
#